data_AF-A0A229THS8-F1
#
_entry.id   AF-A0A229THS8-F1
#
_cell.length_a   1.000
_cell.length_b   1.000
_cell.length_c   1.000
_cell.angle_alpha   90.00
_cell.angle_beta   90.00
_cell.angle_gamma   90.00
#
_symmetry.space_group_name_H-M   'P 1'
#
loop_
_entity.id
_entity.type
_entity.pdbx_description
1 polymer ?
#
loop_
_entity_poly.entity_id
_entity_poly.type
_entity_poly.pdbx_seq_one_letter_code
_entity_poly.pdbx_strand_id
1 'polypeptide(L)'
;MVGRPSREAVARWNTAYAEQTAALFAAMRAAADDVAAVRRLAQAYHSVAEAWRVLAEDLGAPLWARHAASVAAEEFERRARLESRRADSIQS
;
A
#
# COMPACT_ATOMS: atom_id res chain seq x y z
N MET A 1 -6.26 -16.72 -24.18
CA MET A 1 -6.78 -15.34 -24.20
C MET A 1 -6.47 -14.75 -22.83
N VAL A 2 -5.51 -13.83 -22.72
CA VAL A 2 -5.12 -13.22 -21.43
C VAL A 2 -6.30 -12.38 -20.96
N GLY A 3 -6.86 -12.70 -19.80
CA GLY A 3 -7.94 -11.91 -19.22
C GLY A 3 -7.39 -10.55 -18.82
N ARG A 4 -8.00 -9.47 -19.30
CA ARG A 4 -7.64 -8.13 -18.85
C ARG A 4 -7.90 -8.08 -17.34
N PRO A 5 -6.98 -7.54 -16.52
CA PRO A 5 -7.25 -7.44 -15.12
C PRO A 5 -8.52 -6.64 -14.87
N SER A 6 -9.27 -6.99 -13.81
CA SER A 6 -10.53 -6.30 -13.51
C SER A 6 -10.28 -4.79 -13.48
N ARG A 7 -10.97 -4.04 -14.36
CA ARG A 7 -10.84 -2.57 -14.46
C ARG A 7 -11.06 -1.91 -13.10
N GLU A 8 -11.94 -2.49 -12.30
CA GLU A 8 -12.23 -2.03 -10.95
C GLU A 8 -11.06 -2.28 -9.99
N ALA A 9 -10.40 -3.45 -10.05
CA ALA A 9 -9.23 -3.74 -9.22
C ALA A 9 -8.06 -2.78 -9.54
N VAL A 10 -7.85 -2.50 -10.82
CA VAL A 10 -6.84 -1.51 -11.26
C VAL A 10 -7.21 -0.10 -10.79
N ALA A 11 -8.48 0.29 -10.88
CA ALA A 11 -8.93 1.60 -10.39
C ALA A 11 -8.73 1.73 -8.87
N ARG A 12 -9.10 0.71 -8.09
CA ARG A 12 -8.86 0.66 -6.64
C ARG A 12 -7.38 0.76 -6.30
N TRP A 13 -6.54 0.04 -7.04
CA TRP A 13 -5.09 0.12 -6.88
C TRP A 13 -4.55 1.53 -7.16
N ASN A 14 -4.98 2.18 -8.24
CA ASN A 14 -4.57 3.55 -8.58
C ASN A 14 -4.95 4.54 -7.48
N THR A 15 -6.18 4.44 -6.94
CA THR A 15 -6.64 5.28 -5.84
C THR A 15 -5.78 5.07 -4.59
N ALA A 16 -5.58 3.82 -4.17
CA ALA A 16 -4.76 3.51 -3.00
C ALA A 16 -3.31 4.03 -3.16
N TYR A 17 -2.73 3.87 -4.35
CA TYR A 17 -1.36 4.34 -4.62
C TYR A 17 -1.25 5.86 -4.59
N ALA A 18 -2.26 6.58 -5.10
CA ALA A 18 -2.32 8.03 -5.03
C ALA A 18 -2.45 8.52 -3.57
N GLU A 19 -3.31 7.88 -2.78
CA GLU A 19 -3.48 8.17 -1.35
C GLU A 19 -2.20 7.92 -0.55
N GLN A 20 -1.52 6.79 -0.80
CA GLN A 20 -0.23 6.48 -0.18
C GLN A 20 0.83 7.50 -0.53
N THR A 21 0.91 7.91 -1.81
CA THR A 21 1.85 8.92 -2.27
C THR A 21 1.59 10.27 -1.58
N ALA A 22 0.32 10.68 -1.47
CA ALA A 22 -0.05 11.89 -0.76
C ALA A 22 0.30 11.82 0.74
N ALA A 23 0.01 10.69 1.39
CA ALA A 23 0.34 10.46 2.80
C ALA A 23 1.84 10.47 3.05
N LEU A 24 2.65 9.89 2.15
CA LEU A 24 4.11 9.89 2.23
C LEU A 24 4.64 11.33 2.22
N PHE A 25 4.20 12.12 1.24
CA PHE A 25 4.62 13.51 1.15
C PHE A 25 4.14 14.36 2.33
N ALA A 26 2.95 14.09 2.86
CA ALA A 26 2.47 14.74 4.08
C ALA A 26 3.36 14.40 5.28
N ALA A 27 3.68 13.11 5.50
CA ALA A 27 4.54 12.67 6.58
C ALA A 27 5.98 13.21 6.47
N MET A 28 6.52 13.33 5.26
CA MET A 28 7.85 13.93 5.03
C MET A 28 7.91 15.42 5.41
N ARG A 29 6.78 16.13 5.38
CA ARG A 29 6.68 17.56 5.73
C ARG A 29 6.20 17.80 7.16
N ALA A 30 5.70 16.77 7.83
CA ALA A 30 5.14 16.89 9.17
C ALA A 30 6.26 17.11 10.21
N ALA A 31 5.88 17.69 11.35
CA ALA A 31 6.78 17.76 12.50
C ALA A 31 7.14 16.34 12.98
N ALA A 32 8.32 16.19 13.60
CA ALA A 32 8.84 14.88 13.98
C ALA A 32 7.94 14.13 15.00
N ASP A 33 7.11 14.85 15.73
CA ASP A 33 6.15 14.38 16.72
C ASP A 33 4.70 14.25 16.18
N ASP A 34 4.47 14.49 14.88
CA ASP A 34 3.15 14.29 14.27
C ASP A 34 2.86 12.79 14.04
N VAL A 35 2.48 12.12 15.14
CA VAL A 35 2.09 10.71 15.15
C VAL A 35 0.90 10.45 14.22
N ALA A 36 -0.01 11.42 14.05
CA ALA A 36 -1.17 11.25 13.19
C ALA A 36 -0.76 11.15 11.71
N ALA A 37 0.24 11.93 11.27
CA ALA A 37 0.82 11.81 9.93
C ALA A 37 1.47 10.43 9.70
N VAL A 38 2.22 9.91 10.68
CA VAL A 38 2.85 8.58 10.59
C VAL A 38 1.79 7.47 10.55
N ARG A 39 0.75 7.54 11.39
CA ARG A 39 -0.36 6.56 11.37
C ARG A 39 -1.13 6.56 10.05
N ARG A 40 -1.39 7.74 9.47
CA ARG A 40 -2.02 7.84 8.14
C ARG A 40 -1.15 7.21 7.06
N LEU A 41 0.17 7.40 7.10
CA LEU A 41 1.09 6.76 6.17
C LEU A 41 1.09 5.24 6.32
N ALA A 42 1.12 4.73 7.56
CA ALA A 42 1.05 3.29 7.83
C ALA A 42 -0.23 2.66 7.24
N GLN A 43 -1.38 3.30 7.48
CA GLN A 43 -2.66 2.86 6.93
C GLN A 43 -2.68 2.88 5.40
N ALA A 44 -2.15 3.93 4.78
CA ALA A 44 -2.12 4.04 3.33
C ALA A 44 -1.22 2.98 2.67
N TYR A 45 -0.09 2.65 3.30
CA TYR A 45 0.73 1.51 2.86
C TYR A 45 -0.02 0.18 2.94
N HIS A 46 -0.78 -0.06 4.02
CA HIS A 46 -1.60 -1.27 4.14
C HIS A 46 -2.70 -1.33 3.08
N SER A 47 -3.37 -0.21 2.79
CA SER A 47 -4.37 -0.14 1.72
C SER A 47 -3.79 -0.47 0.34
N VAL A 48 -2.57 -0.03 0.04
CA VAL A 48 -1.87 -0.43 -1.20
C VAL A 48 -1.52 -1.91 -1.20
N ALA A 49 -1.10 -2.47 -0.07
CA ALA A 49 -0.82 -3.90 0.07
C ALA A 49 -2.07 -4.74 -0.23
N GLU A 50 -3.22 -4.39 0.33
CA GLU A 50 -4.50 -5.02 0.05
C GLU A 50 -4.88 -4.94 -1.44
N ALA A 51 -4.72 -3.78 -2.06
CA ALA A 51 -4.98 -3.64 -3.49
C ALA A 51 -4.07 -4.54 -4.36
N TRP A 52 -2.80 -4.71 -3.96
CA TRP A 52 -1.89 -5.65 -4.61
C TRP A 52 -2.30 -7.11 -4.43
N ARG A 53 -2.81 -7.51 -3.24
CA ARG A 53 -3.33 -8.88 -3.00
C ARG A 53 -4.48 -9.19 -3.95
N VAL A 54 -5.42 -8.27 -4.11
CA VAL A 54 -6.54 -8.41 -5.05
C VAL A 54 -6.03 -8.61 -6.49
N LEU A 55 -5.00 -7.88 -6.91
CA LEU A 55 -4.39 -8.06 -8.25
C LEU A 55 -3.63 -9.39 -8.40
N ALA A 56 -3.03 -9.91 -7.33
CA ALA A 56 -2.33 -11.19 -7.33
C ALA A 56 -3.30 -12.39 -7.52
N GLU A 57 -4.55 -12.22 -7.09
CA GLU A 57 -5.64 -13.20 -7.24
C GLU A 57 -6.28 -13.18 -8.63
N ASP A 58 -5.94 -12.22 -9.50
CA ASP A 58 -6.51 -12.11 -10.84
C ASP A 58 -6.01 -13.22 -11.77
N LEU A 59 -6.81 -14.28 -11.92
CA LEU A 59 -6.51 -15.42 -12.81
C LEU A 59 -6.48 -15.06 -14.30
N GLY A 60 -6.96 -13.87 -14.68
CA GLY A 60 -6.83 -13.34 -16.04
C GLY A 60 -5.40 -12.90 -16.36
N ALA A 61 -4.65 -12.48 -15.35
CA ALA A 61 -3.28 -12.00 -15.49
C ALA A 61 -2.26 -13.16 -15.61
N PRO A 62 -1.16 -12.97 -16.36
CA PRO A 62 -0.07 -13.94 -16.42
C PRO A 62 0.53 -14.24 -15.03
N LEU A 63 1.04 -15.46 -14.83
CA LEU A 63 1.61 -15.91 -13.56
C LEU A 63 2.70 -14.98 -13.02
N TRP A 64 3.60 -14.49 -13.88
CA TRP A 64 4.67 -13.58 -13.47
C TRP A 64 4.11 -12.26 -12.90
N ALA A 65 3.00 -11.76 -13.45
CA ALA A 65 2.38 -10.51 -13.02
C ALA A 65 1.72 -10.68 -11.65
N ARG A 66 1.05 -11.82 -11.45
CA ARG A 66 0.46 -12.20 -10.16
C ARG A 66 1.54 -12.38 -9.08
N HIS A 67 2.66 -13.01 -9.43
CA HIS A 67 3.80 -13.15 -8.51
C HIS A 67 4.39 -11.79 -8.14
N ALA A 68 4.62 -10.90 -9.11
CA ALA A 68 5.09 -9.55 -8.85
C ALA A 68 4.12 -8.76 -7.94
N ALA A 69 2.81 -8.90 -8.16
CA ALA A 69 1.79 -8.30 -7.30
C ALA A 69 1.86 -8.84 -5.86
N SER A 70 2.03 -10.16 -5.68
CA SER A 70 2.20 -10.76 -4.35
C SER A 70 3.43 -10.21 -3.62
N VAL A 71 4.57 -10.11 -4.32
CA VAL A 71 5.81 -9.56 -3.75
C VAL A 71 5.62 -8.08 -3.38
N ALA A 72 4.96 -7.30 -4.23
CA ALA A 72 4.65 -5.91 -3.94
C ALA A 72 3.76 -5.79 -2.70
N ALA A 73 2.72 -6.63 -2.58
CA ALA A 73 1.86 -6.66 -1.40
C ALA A 73 2.66 -6.90 -0.11
N GLU A 74 3.58 -7.85 -0.11
CA GLU A 74 4.42 -8.16 1.05
C GLU A 74 5.33 -6.99 1.46
N GLU A 75 5.95 -6.31 0.50
CA GLU A 75 6.81 -5.15 0.77
C GLU A 75 5.99 -3.98 1.33
N PHE A 76 4.83 -3.67 0.73
CA PHE A 76 3.95 -2.61 1.21
C PHE A 76 3.40 -2.90 2.61
N GLU A 77 3.02 -4.14 2.88
CA GLU A 77 2.60 -4.59 4.21
C GLU A 77 3.74 -4.48 5.24
N ARG A 78 4.97 -4.86 4.85
CA ARG A 78 6.14 -4.70 5.71
C ARG A 78 6.35 -3.24 6.09
N ARG A 79 6.22 -2.32 5.14
CA ARG A 79 6.33 -0.87 5.39
C ARG A 79 5.21 -0.35 6.28
N ALA A 80 3.97 -0.80 6.08
CA ALA A 80 2.86 -0.45 6.95
C ALA A 80 3.17 -0.79 8.42
N ARG A 81 3.64 -2.01 8.68
CA ARG A 81 4.02 -2.43 10.04
C ARG A 81 5.19 -1.63 10.63
N LEU A 82 6.16 -1.26 9.81
CA LEU A 82 7.30 -0.44 10.26
C LEU A 82 6.84 0.95 10.70
N GLU A 83 6.00 1.61 9.90
CA GLU A 83 5.48 2.94 10.24
C GLU A 83 4.51 2.88 11.43
N SER A 84 3.72 1.81 11.59
CA SER A 84 2.92 1.61 12.80
C SER A 84 3.80 1.52 14.06
N ARG A 85 4.86 0.70 14.03
CA ARG A 85 5.80 0.59 15.16
C ARG A 85 6.51 1.92 15.45
N ARG A 86 6.85 2.68 14.39
CA ARG A 86 7.41 4.02 14.54
C ARG A 86 6.44 4.96 15.24
N ALA A 87 5.16 4.96 14.85
CA ALA A 87 4.13 5.75 15.51
C ALA A 87 4.00 5.40 17.01
N ASP A 88 4.03 4.12 17.34
CA ASP A 88 3.95 3.65 18.74
C ASP A 88 5.17 4.10 19.56
N SER A 89 6.36 4.12 18.94
CA SER A 89 7.59 4.56 19.62
C SER A 89 7.65 6.06 19.93
N ILE A 90 6.95 6.90 19.16
CA ILE A 90 6.90 8.36 19.40
C ILE A 90 5.99 8.69 20.60
N GLN A 91 5.02 7.81 20.90
CA GLN A 91 4.08 7.99 22.01
C GLN A 91 4.58 7.43 23.35
N SER A 92 5.69 6.69 23.33
CA SER A 92 6.31 6.06 24.51
C SER A 92 7.32 7.01 25.17
#